data_AF-T1BNA1-F1
#
_entry.id   AF-T1BNA1-F1
#
_cell.length_a   1.000
_cell.length_b   1.000
_cell.length_c   1.000
_cell.angle_alpha   90.00
_cell.angle_beta   90.00
_cell.angle_gamma   90.00
#
_symmetry.space_group_name_H-M   'P 1'
#
loop_
_entity.id
_entity.type
_entity.pdbx_description
1 polymer ?
#
loop_
_entity_poly.entity_id
_entity_poly.type
_entity_poly.pdbx_seq_one_letter_code
_entity_poly.pdbx_strand_id
1 'polypeptide(L)'
;MNDGRPVMIMAGGTGGHIFPGLAVAEVLAARAVPVVWLGATGALETRLVPARGIRLLELPVRGVRGKGWQARLRAPWMLLTA
;
A
#
# COMPACT_ATOMS: atom_id res chain seq x y z
N MET A 1 14.25 16.01 4.25
CA MET A 1 13.59 14.68 4.31
C MET A 1 14.62 13.74 4.89
N ASN A 2 14.30 12.93 5.89
CA ASN A 2 15.30 12.01 6.46
C ASN A 2 15.61 10.95 5.39
N ASP A 3 16.80 11.03 4.79
CA ASP A 3 17.36 10.03 3.86
C ASP A 3 17.74 8.71 4.56
N GLY A 4 17.32 8.54 5.82
CA GLY A 4 17.50 7.34 6.61
C GLY A 4 16.53 6.26 6.16
N ARG A 5 17.05 5.27 5.42
CA ARG A 5 16.53 3.89 5.22
C ARG A 5 15.11 3.66 5.80
N PRO A 6 14.05 4.14 5.13
CA PRO A 6 12.69 4.03 5.66
C PRO A 6 12.24 2.57 5.65
N VAL A 7 11.39 2.22 6.62
CA VAL A 7 10.64 0.96 6.58
C VAL A 7 9.50 1.10 5.60
N MET A 8 9.46 0.22 4.60
CA MET A 8 8.34 0.12 3.67
C MET A 8 7.30 -0.88 4.18
N ILE A 9 6.07 -0.42 4.37
CA ILE A 9 4.93 -1.28 4.67
C ILE A 9 4.11 -1.48 3.40
N MET A 10 3.89 -2.74 3.03
CA MET A 10 3.10 -3.15 1.87
C MET A 10 1.84 -3.84 2.38
N ALA A 11 0.76 -3.09 2.51
CA ALA A 11 -0.54 -3.63 2.93
C ALA A 11 -1.67 -2.89 2.21
N GLY A 12 -2.65 -3.65 1.76
CA GLY A 12 -3.78 -3.13 0.99
C GLY A 12 -4.92 -4.12 0.92
N GLY A 13 -5.99 -3.75 0.22
CA GLY A 13 -7.21 -4.54 0.13
C GLY A 13 -8.23 -4.14 1.19
N THR A 14 -8.61 -5.05 2.09
CA THR A 14 -9.56 -4.77 3.18
C THR A 14 -8.84 -4.31 4.45
N GLY A 15 -9.60 -3.85 5.44
CA GLY A 15 -9.06 -3.37 6.71
C GLY A 15 -8.19 -4.37 7.48
N GLY A 16 -8.36 -5.69 7.25
CA GLY A 16 -7.68 -6.74 8.01
C GLY A 16 -6.15 -6.69 7.97
N HIS A 17 -5.55 -6.16 6.90
CA HIS A 17 -4.09 -5.93 6.82
C HIS A 17 -3.71 -4.47 7.04
N ILE A 18 -4.60 -3.55 6.67
CA ILE A 18 -4.33 -2.11 6.74
C ILE A 18 -4.26 -1.64 8.20
N PHE A 19 -5.23 -2.01 9.04
CA PHE A 19 -5.25 -1.54 10.43
C PHE A 19 -4.07 -2.07 11.27
N PRO A 20 -3.69 -3.36 11.21
CA PRO A 20 -2.48 -3.83 11.87
C PRO A 20 -1.21 -3.15 11.33
N GLY A 21 -1.12 -2.94 10.01
CA GLY A 21 0.01 -2.22 9.42
C GLY A 21 0.12 -0.77 9.90
N LEU A 22 -1.02 -0.07 10.04
CA LEU A 22 -1.06 1.28 10.60
C LEU A 22 -0.62 1.30 12.07
N ALA A 23 -1.03 0.32 12.87
CA ALA A 23 -0.57 0.22 14.26
C ALA A 23 0.96 0.01 14.34
N VAL A 24 1.53 -0.81 13.45
CA VAL A 24 2.99 -0.95 13.34
C VAL A 24 3.65 0.37 12.91
N ALA A 25 3.09 1.06 11.93
CA ALA A 25 3.59 2.34 11.44
C ALA A 25 3.64 3.41 12.55
N GLU A 26 2.60 3.47 13.40
CA GLU A 26 2.54 4.38 14.55
C GLU A 26 3.66 4.10 15.56
N VAL A 27 3.91 2.83 15.88
CA VAL A 27 5.00 2.44 16.80
C VAL A 27 6.37 2.78 16.20
N LEU A 28 6.56 2.60 14.89
CA LEU A 28 7.80 2.98 14.20
C LEU A 28 8.00 4.50 14.20
N ALA A 29 6.95 5.26 13.91
CA ALA A 29 6.98 6.72 13.97
C ALA A 29 7.32 7.24 15.37
N ALA A 30 6.74 6.64 16.42
CA ALA A 30 7.07 6.96 17.82
C ALA A 30 8.53 6.69 18.19
N ARG A 31 9.21 5.78 17.46
CA ARG A 31 10.64 5.48 17.60
C ARG A 31 11.51 6.31 16.64
N ALA A 32 10.95 7.34 16.01
CA ALA A 32 11.60 8.16 14.98
C ALA A 32 12.13 7.36 13.78
N VAL A 33 11.55 6.19 13.50
CA VAL A 33 11.86 5.39 12.31
C VAL A 33 11.00 5.89 11.15
N PRO A 34 11.60 6.33 10.03
CA PRO A 34 10.83 6.77 8.87
C PRO A 34 10.02 5.61 8.26
N VAL A 35 8.77 5.87 7.90
CA VAL A 35 7.87 4.89 7.28
C VAL A 35 7.37 5.40 5.94
N VAL A 36 7.37 4.52 4.95
CA VAL A 36 6.69 4.71 3.67
C VAL A 36 5.72 3.56 3.47
N TRP A 37 4.57 3.84 2.87
CA TRP A 37 3.57 2.84 2.56
C TRP A 37 3.48 2.62 1.05
N LEU A 38 3.27 1.38 0.62
CA LEU A 38 2.98 1.03 -0.76
C LEU A 38 1.57 0.43 -0.85
N GLY A 39 0.72 1.02 -1.66
CA GLY A 39 -0.69 0.65 -1.81
C GLY A 39 -1.16 0.59 -3.26
N ALA A 40 -2.35 0.04 -3.47
CA ALA A 40 -2.99 -0.01 -4.77
C ALA A 40 -3.80 1.27 -5.04
N THR A 41 -3.71 1.81 -6.25
CA THR A 41 -4.46 3.00 -6.64
C THR A 41 -5.97 2.80 -6.48
N GLY A 42 -6.61 3.74 -5.79
CA GLY A 42 -8.05 3.74 -5.53
C GLY A 42 -8.54 2.72 -4.49
N ALA A 43 -7.64 2.04 -3.77
CA ALA A 43 -7.99 1.13 -2.69
C ALA A 43 -8.17 1.85 -1.34
N LEU A 44 -8.58 1.13 -0.28
CA LEU A 44 -8.94 1.74 1.02
C LEU A 44 -7.76 2.49 1.67
N GLU A 45 -6.55 1.98 1.50
CA GLU A 45 -5.32 2.56 2.02
C GLU A 45 -5.02 3.96 1.47
N THR A 46 -5.51 4.32 0.27
CA THR A 46 -5.28 5.66 -0.32
C THR A 46 -5.94 6.78 0.47
N ARG A 47 -6.93 6.44 1.31
CA ARG A 47 -7.58 7.39 2.22
C ARG A 47 -7.01 7.30 3.62
N LEU A 48 -6.83 6.08 4.14
CA LEU A 48 -6.46 5.86 5.54
C LEU A 48 -4.99 6.22 5.84
N VAL A 49 -4.08 5.87 4.93
CA VAL A 49 -2.64 6.04 5.16
C VAL A 49 -2.23 7.51 5.14
N PRO A 50 -2.62 8.34 4.12
CA PRO A 50 -2.28 9.76 4.13
C PRO A 50 -2.92 10.52 5.30
N ALA A 51 -4.12 10.11 5.74
CA ALA A 51 -4.79 10.70 6.91
C ALA A 51 -4.01 10.51 8.22
N ARG A 52 -3.04 9.57 8.27
CA ARG A 52 -2.13 9.36 9.39
C ARG A 52 -0.76 10.03 9.20
N GLY A 53 -0.62 10.86 8.16
CA GLY A 53 0.63 11.56 7.85
C GLY A 53 1.74 10.67 7.28
N ILE A 54 1.40 9.45 6.85
CA ILE A 54 2.36 8.51 6.25
C ILE A 54 2.41 8.75 4.74
N ARG A 55 3.62 8.82 4.18
CA ARG A 55 3.80 8.92 2.72
C ARG A 55 3.31 7.63 2.05
N LEU A 56 2.37 7.76 1.13
CA LEU A 56 1.87 6.65 0.31
C LEU A 56 2.49 6.71 -1.09
N LEU A 57 3.03 5.57 -1.53
CA LEU A 57 3.35 5.27 -2.91
C LEU A 57 2.24 4.39 -3.47
N GLU A 58 1.76 4.73 -4.66
CA GLU A 58 0.65 4.02 -5.30
C GLU A 58 1.15 3.21 -6.49
N LEU A 59 0.63 1.99 -6.63
CA LEU A 59 0.79 1.15 -7.81
C LEU A 59 -0.56 0.96 -8.49
N PRO A 60 -0.65 1.07 -9.84
CA PRO A 60 -1.88 0.88 -10.60
C PRO A 60 -2.28 -0.60 -10.71
N VAL A 61 -2.06 -1.39 -9.67
CA VAL A 61 -2.36 -2.82 -9.60
C VAL A 61 -3.73 -3.07 -8.99
N ARG A 62 -4.46 -4.05 -9.55
CA ARG A 62 -5.79 -4.45 -9.07
C ARG A 62 -5.83 -5.95 -8.82
N GLY A 63 -6.59 -6.35 -7.80
CA GLY A 63 -6.80 -7.76 -7.49
C GLY A 63 -7.39 -8.52 -8.68
N VAL A 64 -6.73 -9.62 -9.08
CA VAL A 64 -7.13 -10.52 -10.17
C VAL A 64 -7.93 -11.72 -9.68
N ARG A 65 -7.78 -12.06 -8.39
CA ARG A 65 -8.46 -13.19 -7.76
C ARG A 65 -9.98 -12.93 -7.74
N GLY A 66 -10.75 -13.90 -8.21
CA GLY A 66 -12.22 -13.82 -8.24
C GLY A 66 -12.81 -12.98 -9.38
N LYS A 67 -12.01 -12.40 -10.29
CA LYS A 67 -12.49 -11.51 -11.36
C LYS A 67 -12.66 -12.17 -12.75
N GLY A 68 -12.73 -13.50 -12.80
CA GLY A 68 -12.90 -14.27 -14.05
C GLY A 68 -11.64 -14.32 -14.93
N TRP A 69 -11.76 -14.98 -16.09
CA TRP A 69 -10.65 -15.23 -17.02
C TRP A 69 -10.14 -13.96 -17.73
N GLN A 70 -11.03 -13.00 -17.99
CA GLN A 70 -10.67 -11.73 -18.65
C GLN A 70 -9.69 -10.90 -17.81
N ALA A 71 -9.86 -10.87 -16.49
CA ALA A 71 -8.94 -10.19 -15.59
C ALA A 71 -7.55 -10.85 -15.60
N ARG A 72 -7.48 -12.19 -15.74
CA ARG A 72 -6.21 -12.92 -15.85
C ARG A 72 -5.47 -12.59 -17.13
N LEU A 73 -6.18 -12.46 -18.26
CA LEU A 73 -5.57 -12.05 -19.53
C LEU A 73 -5.06 -10.60 -19.53
N ARG A 74 -5.71 -9.71 -18.78
CA ARG A 74 -5.28 -8.30 -18.66
C ARG A 74 -4.16 -8.09 -17.64
N ALA A 75 -3.89 -9.07 -16.78
CA ALA A 75 -2.89 -8.94 -15.72
C ALA A 75 -1.45 -8.68 -16.23
N PRO A 76 -0.96 -9.35 -17.28
CA PRO A 76 0.37 -9.05 -17.82
C PRO A 76 0.50 -7.59 -18.28
N TRP A 77 -0.50 -7.06 -18.99
CA TRP A 77 -0.52 -5.65 -19.40
C TRP A 77 -0.53 -4.69 -18.22
N MET A 78 -1.29 -5.01 -17.18
CA MET A 78 -1.33 -4.22 -15.94
C MET A 78 0.03 -4.20 -15.24
N LEU A 79 0.79 -5.31 -15.27
CA LEU A 79 2.13 -5.36 -14.68
C LEU A 79 3.19 -4.66 -15.54
N LEU A 80 3.05 -4.69 -16.87
CA LEU A 80 3.97 -4.01 -17.79
C LEU A 80 3.85 -2.48 -17.74
N THR A 81 2.75 -1.96 -17.18
CA THR A 81 2.47 -0.51 -17.10
C THR A 81 2.52 0.02 -15.67
N ALA A 82 2.85 -0.84 -14.69
CA ALA A 82 2.91 -0.53 -13.27
C ALA A 82 4.29 -0.04 -12.82
#